data_AF-A0A919HTU1-F1
#
_entry.id   AF-A0A919HTU1-F1
#
_cell.length_a   1.000
_cell.length_b   1.000
_cell.length_c   1.000
_cell.angle_alpha   90.00
_cell.angle_beta   90.00
_cell.angle_gamma   90.00
#
_symmetry.space_group_name_H-M   'P 1'
#
loop_
_entity.id
_entity.type
_entity.pdbx_description
1 polymer ?
#
loop_
_entity_poly.entity_id
_entity_poly.type
_entity_poly.pdbx_seq_one_letter_code
_entity_poly.pdbx_strand_id
1 'polypeptide(L)'
;MTRYSATLSQQAGSGSLSFNGIWSEDVRHHRWRSYQLGYANRYGQLNYYLYAQQSQDIHHRNNQVVGVSFSLPFGQAGSLTTRFNHDKNYGSQLQSSYTGSAGEKNAFSYGLTASYDMPRENPNEASVAANGSLRTDYAYLNASASAGRHQQQYSLGASGAR
;
A
#
# COMPACT_ATOMS: atom_id res chain seq x y z
N MET A 1 -14.70 -13.49 -24.46
CA MET A 1 -13.81 -13.17 -23.32
C MET A 1 -14.51 -13.63 -22.06
N THR A 2 -13.93 -14.59 -21.33
CA THR A 2 -14.54 -15.11 -20.10
C THR A 2 -13.64 -14.74 -18.94
N ARG A 3 -14.21 -14.03 -17.96
CA ARG A 3 -13.50 -13.58 -16.76
C ARG A 3 -14.17 -14.20 -15.54
N TYR A 4 -13.37 -14.93 -14.77
CA TYR A 4 -13.73 -15.48 -13.48
C TYR A 4 -13.03 -14.67 -12.39
N SER A 5 -13.77 -14.26 -11.38
CA SER A 5 -13.22 -13.62 -10.19
C SER A 5 -13.74 -14.32 -8.95
N ALA A 6 -12.85 -14.70 -8.06
CA ALA A 6 -13.17 -15.22 -6.74
C ALA A 6 -12.58 -14.30 -5.68
N THR A 7 -13.39 -13.88 -4.72
CA THR A 7 -12.92 -13.16 -3.54
C THR A 7 -13.43 -13.90 -2.31
N LEU A 8 -12.55 -14.17 -1.38
CA LEU A 8 -12.86 -14.79 -0.10
C LEU A 8 -12.28 -13.90 1.00
N SER A 9 -13.09 -13.50 1.95
CA SER A 9 -12.64 -12.81 3.15
C SER A 9 -13.23 -13.52 4.35
N GLN A 10 -12.37 -14.12 5.17
CA GLN A 10 -12.79 -14.89 6.33
C GLN A 10 -12.04 -14.38 7.57
N GLN A 11 -12.79 -14.10 8.63
CA GLN A 11 -12.21 -13.81 9.93
C GLN A 11 -11.73 -15.13 10.55
N ALA A 12 -10.46 -15.20 10.93
CA ALA A 12 -9.83 -16.38 11.51
C ALA A 12 -9.29 -16.02 12.90
N GLY A 13 -10.10 -16.24 13.93
CA GLY A 13 -9.74 -15.92 15.32
C GLY A 13 -9.52 -14.41 15.53
N SER A 14 -8.33 -14.02 15.98
CA SER A 14 -7.93 -12.60 16.14
C SER A 14 -7.50 -11.93 14.83
N GLY A 15 -7.40 -12.70 13.73
CA GLY A 15 -6.99 -12.23 12.43
C GLY A 15 -8.09 -12.28 11.37
N SER A 16 -7.76 -11.83 10.17
CA SER A 16 -8.58 -11.88 8.97
C SER A 16 -7.73 -12.34 7.81
N LEU A 17 -8.23 -13.34 7.09
CA LEU A 17 -7.63 -13.84 5.86
C LEU A 17 -8.45 -13.31 4.69
N SER A 18 -7.78 -12.75 3.70
CA SER A 18 -8.35 -12.32 2.44
C SER A 18 -7.68 -13.04 1.29
N PHE A 19 -8.47 -13.41 0.29
CA PHE A 19 -8.01 -14.00 -0.95
C PHE A 19 -8.80 -13.35 -2.08
N ASN A 20 -8.10 -12.97 -3.14
CA ASN A 20 -8.68 -12.45 -4.36
C ASN A 20 -7.96 -13.11 -5.54
N GLY A 21 -8.71 -13.74 -6.44
CA GLY A 21 -8.18 -14.41 -7.62
C GLY A 21 -9.01 -14.00 -8.83
N ILE A 22 -8.34 -13.62 -9.91
CA ILE A 22 -8.95 -13.28 -11.19
C ILE A 22 -8.28 -14.13 -12.27
N TRP A 23 -9.10 -14.83 -13.03
CA TRP A 23 -8.72 -15.59 -14.21
C TRP A 23 -9.46 -15.02 -15.40
N SER A 24 -8.72 -14.63 -16.45
CA SER A 24 -9.31 -14.16 -17.69
C SER A 24 -8.72 -14.94 -18.85
N GLU A 25 -9.58 -15.40 -19.75
CA GLU A 25 -9.22 -16.14 -20.96
C GLU A 25 -9.71 -15.37 -22.17
N ASP A 26 -8.75 -14.98 -23.03
CA ASP A 26 -9.04 -14.33 -24.31
C ASP A 26 -9.11 -15.37 -25.44
N VAL A 27 -9.80 -15.01 -26.53
CA VAL A 27 -10.12 -15.87 -27.68
C VAL A 27 -8.85 -16.39 -28.40
N ARG A 28 -7.69 -15.78 -28.13
CA ARG A 28 -6.36 -16.16 -28.65
C ARG A 28 -5.54 -17.04 -27.70
N HIS A 29 -6.16 -17.76 -26.76
CA HIS A 29 -5.50 -18.63 -25.77
C HIS A 29 -4.51 -17.93 -24.81
N HIS A 30 -4.51 -16.60 -24.74
CA HIS A 30 -3.78 -15.88 -23.70
C HIS A 30 -4.55 -15.97 -22.38
N ARG A 31 -3.94 -16.65 -21.41
CA ARG A 31 -4.48 -16.85 -20.06
C ARG A 31 -3.81 -15.86 -19.11
N TRP A 32 -4.60 -14.95 -18.55
CA TRP A 32 -4.15 -14.03 -17.51
C TRP A 32 -4.65 -14.51 -16.16
N ARG A 33 -3.73 -14.63 -15.20
CA ARG A 33 -4.02 -15.09 -13.84
C ARG A 33 -3.37 -14.14 -12.86
N SER A 34 -4.20 -13.57 -12.00
CA SER A 34 -3.74 -12.72 -10.91
C SER A 34 -4.38 -13.23 -9.63
N TYR A 35 -3.59 -13.51 -8.62
CA TYR A 35 -4.09 -13.87 -7.31
C TYR A 35 -3.35 -13.11 -6.22
N GLN A 36 -4.08 -12.78 -5.18
CA GLN A 36 -3.63 -12.05 -4.01
C GLN A 36 -4.16 -12.76 -2.78
N LEU A 37 -3.26 -13.03 -1.85
CA LEU A 37 -3.53 -13.59 -0.54
C LEU A 37 -3.09 -12.54 0.47
N GLY A 38 -3.93 -12.29 1.48
CA GLY A 38 -3.67 -11.36 2.56
C GLY A 38 -4.04 -12.01 3.89
N TYR A 39 -3.26 -11.72 4.91
CA TYR A 39 -3.52 -12.12 6.27
C TYR A 39 -3.19 -10.96 7.20
N ALA A 40 -4.21 -10.36 7.79
CA ALA A 40 -4.07 -9.33 8.81
C ALA A 40 -4.34 -9.94 10.17
N ASN A 41 -3.53 -9.64 11.16
CA ASN A 41 -3.85 -9.96 12.54
C ASN A 41 -3.23 -8.87 13.45
N ARG A 42 -3.70 -8.79 14.68
CA ARG A 42 -3.28 -7.81 15.66
C ARG A 42 -2.77 -8.52 16.90
N TYR A 43 -1.60 -8.09 17.36
CA TYR A 43 -1.01 -8.55 18.60
C TYR A 43 -0.95 -7.37 19.57
N GLY A 44 -1.95 -7.27 20.47
CA GLY A 44 -2.11 -6.12 21.36
C GLY A 44 -2.40 -4.84 20.58
N GLN A 45 -1.47 -3.88 20.60
CA GLN A 45 -1.54 -2.63 19.84
C GLN A 45 -0.85 -2.72 18.47
N LEU A 46 -0.03 -3.75 18.23
CA LEU A 46 0.71 -3.92 16.98
C LEU A 46 -0.13 -4.67 15.95
N ASN A 47 -0.44 -4.01 14.84
CA ASN A 47 -1.10 -4.63 13.69
C ASN A 47 -0.03 -5.17 12.74
N TYR A 48 -0.21 -6.38 12.24
CA TYR A 48 0.63 -6.95 11.21
C TYR A 48 -0.24 -7.46 10.06
N TYR A 49 0.19 -7.16 8.85
CA TYR A 49 -0.49 -7.56 7.63
C TYR A 49 0.52 -8.15 6.66
N LEU A 50 0.36 -9.43 6.38
CA LEU A 50 1.16 -10.17 5.41
C LEU A 50 0.32 -10.30 4.14
N TYR A 51 0.91 -10.06 2.99
CA TYR A 51 0.24 -10.31 1.72
C TYR A 51 1.22 -10.87 0.70
N ALA A 52 0.70 -11.74 -0.16
CA ALA A 52 1.42 -12.28 -1.29
C ALA A 52 0.54 -12.10 -2.51
N GLN A 53 1.09 -11.47 -3.54
CA GLN A 53 0.44 -11.31 -4.81
C GLN A 53 1.29 -11.97 -5.88
N GLN A 54 0.63 -12.65 -6.79
CA GLN A 54 1.27 -13.11 -8.01
C GLN A 54 0.39 -12.73 -9.19
N SER A 55 1.00 -12.03 -10.14
CA SER A 55 0.41 -11.75 -11.44
C SER A 55 1.25 -12.41 -12.52
N GLN A 56 0.56 -12.97 -13.50
CA GLN A 56 1.18 -13.48 -14.71
C GLN A 56 0.87 -12.52 -15.86
N ASP A 57 1.90 -11.85 -16.34
CA ASP A 57 1.78 -10.90 -17.45
C ASP A 57 1.76 -11.63 -18.82
N ILE A 58 1.34 -10.92 -19.85
CA ILE A 58 1.17 -11.35 -21.26
C ILE A 58 2.49 -11.93 -21.83
N HIS A 59 3.64 -11.61 -21.22
CA HIS A 59 4.98 -12.06 -21.62
C HIS A 59 5.53 -13.24 -20.79
N HIS A 60 4.67 -14.01 -20.10
CA HIS A 60 5.07 -15.15 -19.24
C HIS A 60 6.00 -14.80 -18.05
N ARG A 61 6.15 -13.53 -17.70
CA ARG A 61 6.84 -13.14 -16.46
C ARG A 61 5.90 -13.35 -15.28
N ASN A 62 6.23 -14.31 -14.43
CA ASN A 62 5.63 -14.41 -13.10
C ASN A 62 6.18 -13.27 -12.26
N ASN A 63 5.33 -12.29 -11.96
CA ASN A 63 5.66 -11.27 -10.98
C ASN A 63 5.05 -11.67 -9.65
N GLN A 64 5.92 -12.08 -8.72
CA GLN A 64 5.51 -12.48 -7.39
C GLN A 64 6.05 -11.45 -6.41
N VAL A 65 5.12 -10.79 -5.71
CA VAL A 65 5.40 -9.79 -4.70
C VAL A 65 4.91 -10.33 -3.37
N VAL A 66 5.78 -10.38 -2.39
CA VAL A 66 5.41 -10.71 -1.01
C VAL A 66 5.69 -9.47 -0.17
N GLY A 67 4.69 -9.02 0.57
CA GLY A 67 4.79 -7.85 1.43
C GLY A 67 4.38 -8.17 2.86
N VAL A 68 4.99 -7.46 3.79
CA VAL A 68 4.60 -7.43 5.19
C VAL A 68 4.50 -5.98 5.64
N SER A 69 3.45 -5.65 6.38
CA SER A 69 3.16 -4.31 6.87
C SER A 69 2.88 -4.39 8.36
N PHE A 70 3.71 -3.73 9.15
CA PHE A 70 3.54 -3.54 10.58
C PHE A 70 2.99 -2.13 10.82
N SER A 71 1.95 -1.98 11.62
CA SER A 71 1.39 -0.68 11.98
C SER A 71 1.17 -0.61 13.47
N LEU A 72 1.82 0.35 14.11
CA LEU A 72 1.77 0.58 15.53
C LEU A 72 1.24 2.00 15.77
N PRO A 73 -0.03 2.15 16.19
CA PRO A 73 -0.56 3.42 16.65
C PRO A 73 0.07 3.78 18.01
N PHE A 74 0.56 5.00 18.12
CA PHE A 74 1.16 5.55 19.32
C PHE A 74 0.37 6.79 19.78
N GLY A 75 -0.20 6.72 20.99
CA GLY A 75 -0.97 7.82 21.58
C GLY A 75 -2.33 8.04 20.89
N GLN A 76 -2.88 9.25 21.04
CA GLN A 76 -4.22 9.61 20.53
C GLN A 76 -4.24 10.03 19.06
N ALA A 77 -3.08 10.33 18.45
CA ALA A 77 -3.05 10.97 17.14
C ALA A 77 -1.92 10.51 16.20
N GLY A 78 -1.01 9.63 16.64
CA GLY A 78 0.13 9.17 15.85
C GLY A 78 0.05 7.70 15.45
N SER A 79 0.51 7.35 14.26
CA SER A 79 0.68 5.96 13.82
C SER A 79 1.96 5.80 13.01
N LEU A 80 2.78 4.83 13.40
CA LEU A 80 3.95 4.42 12.64
C LEU A 80 3.63 3.13 11.88
N THR A 81 3.82 3.15 10.58
CA THR A 81 3.61 2.00 9.71
C THR A 81 4.87 1.70 8.93
N THR A 82 5.43 0.52 9.14
CA THR A 82 6.58 0.00 8.40
C THR A 82 6.13 -1.12 7.47
N ARG A 83 6.39 -0.97 6.19
CA ARG A 83 6.10 -1.94 5.14
C ARG A 83 7.40 -2.44 4.55
N PHE A 84 7.47 -3.73 4.31
CA PHE A 84 8.55 -4.35 3.58
C PHE A 84 7.95 -5.20 2.47
N ASN A 85 8.34 -4.90 1.25
CA ASN A 85 7.94 -5.60 0.05
C ASN A 85 9.16 -6.28 -0.55
N HIS A 86 8.99 -7.50 -1.02
CA HIS A 86 9.99 -8.26 -1.72
C HIS A 86 9.39 -8.77 -3.01
N ASP A 87 9.95 -8.31 -4.12
CA ASP A 87 9.64 -8.76 -5.46
C ASP A 87 10.81 -9.61 -5.98
N LYS A 88 10.49 -10.81 -6.46
CA LYS A 88 11.47 -11.75 -6.99
C LYS A 88 12.29 -11.19 -8.17
N ASN A 89 11.67 -10.34 -8.98
CA ASN A 89 12.26 -9.75 -10.18
C ASN A 89 12.83 -8.35 -9.91
N TYR A 90 12.13 -7.55 -9.10
CA TYR A 90 12.45 -6.13 -8.92
C TYR A 90 13.25 -5.81 -7.65
N GLY A 91 13.42 -6.75 -6.72
CA GLY A 91 14.19 -6.56 -5.49
C GLY A 91 13.33 -6.27 -4.27
N SER A 92 13.93 -5.69 -3.23
CA SER A 92 13.24 -5.40 -1.98
C SER A 92 12.93 -3.91 -1.84
N GLN A 93 11.84 -3.56 -1.19
CA GLN A 93 11.44 -2.19 -0.87
C GLN A 93 11.07 -2.12 0.60
N LEU A 94 11.63 -1.17 1.33
CA LEU A 94 11.28 -0.90 2.72
C LEU A 94 10.71 0.50 2.83
N GLN A 95 9.51 0.64 3.38
CA GLN A 95 8.81 1.91 3.54
C GLN A 95 8.43 2.12 5.00
N SER A 96 8.85 3.21 5.60
CA SER A 96 8.44 3.63 6.93
C SER A 96 7.66 4.92 6.82
N SER A 97 6.42 4.90 7.29
CA SER A 97 5.50 6.03 7.26
C SER A 97 5.06 6.38 8.67
N TYR A 98 5.19 7.65 9.03
CA TYR A 98 4.66 8.20 10.25
C TYR A 98 3.52 9.14 9.90
N THR A 99 2.37 8.93 10.50
CA THR A 99 1.18 9.78 10.30
C THR A 99 0.73 10.33 11.63
N GLY A 100 0.31 11.58 11.62
CA GLY A 100 -0.13 12.33 12.77
C GLY A 100 -1.38 13.14 12.44
N SER A 101 -2.21 13.42 13.44
CA SER A 101 -3.27 14.42 13.35
C SER A 101 -3.14 15.47 14.45
N ALA A 102 -3.54 16.69 14.15
CA ALA A 102 -3.54 17.81 15.07
C ALA A 102 -4.77 18.71 14.84
N GLY A 103 -5.02 19.59 15.81
CA GLY A 103 -6.15 20.52 15.79
C GLY A 103 -7.43 19.95 16.38
N GLU A 104 -8.41 20.84 16.53
CA GLU A 104 -9.72 20.50 17.08
C GLU A 104 -10.39 19.44 16.19
N LYS A 105 -10.81 18.32 16.79
CA LYS A 105 -11.40 17.15 16.09
C LYS A 105 -10.49 16.49 15.04
N ASN A 106 -9.16 16.63 15.12
CA ASN A 106 -8.21 16.08 14.13
C ASN A 106 -8.40 16.67 12.71
N ALA A 107 -8.80 17.94 12.62
CA ALA A 107 -9.02 18.65 11.35
C ALA A 107 -7.77 18.70 10.46
N PHE A 108 -6.58 18.74 11.05
CA PHE A 108 -5.32 18.71 10.31
C PHE A 108 -4.66 17.34 10.44
N SER A 109 -4.24 16.75 9.33
CA SER A 109 -3.47 15.50 9.31
C SER A 109 -2.18 15.73 8.54
N TYR A 110 -1.10 15.10 8.98
CA TYR A 110 0.20 15.16 8.35
C TYR A 110 0.81 13.76 8.32
N GLY A 111 1.63 13.49 7.31
CA GLY A 111 2.27 12.21 7.11
C GLY A 111 3.65 12.42 6.52
N LEU A 112 4.61 11.62 6.98
CA LEU A 112 5.94 11.55 6.41
C LEU A 112 6.26 10.10 6.13
N THR A 113 6.68 9.80 4.91
CA THR A 113 6.97 8.46 4.43
C THR A 113 8.37 8.43 3.85
N ALA A 114 9.26 7.66 4.45
CA ALA A 114 10.56 7.34 3.88
C ALA A 114 10.46 5.96 3.22
N SER A 115 10.86 5.83 1.96
CA SER A 115 10.95 4.55 1.26
C SER A 115 12.38 4.32 0.78
N TYR A 116 12.81 3.08 0.81
CA TYR A 116 14.13 2.64 0.42
C TYR A 116 13.99 1.41 -0.48
N ASP A 117 14.22 1.64 -1.76
CA ASP A 117 14.19 0.64 -2.81
C ASP A 117 15.59 0.05 -2.99
N MET A 118 15.68 -1.27 -2.87
CA MET A 118 16.87 -2.09 -3.08
C MET A 118 16.66 -2.98 -4.31
N PRO A 119 16.66 -2.39 -5.52
CA PRO A 119 16.55 -3.16 -6.75
C PRO A 119 17.79 -4.02 -6.98
N ARG A 120 17.60 -5.16 -7.66
CA ARG A 120 18.65 -6.18 -7.82
C ARG A 120 19.79 -5.75 -8.77
N GLU A 121 19.47 -4.97 -9.80
CA GLU A 121 20.40 -4.55 -10.86
C GLU A 121 20.72 -3.05 -10.84
N ASN A 122 19.97 -2.25 -10.08
CA ASN A 122 20.09 -0.78 -10.06
C ASN A 122 20.64 -0.29 -8.71
N PRO A 123 21.24 0.91 -8.66
CA PRO A 123 21.72 1.47 -7.41
C PRO A 123 20.53 1.81 -6.49
N ASN A 124 20.68 1.53 -5.20
CA ASN A 124 19.63 1.75 -4.20
C ASN A 124 19.04 3.16 -4.31
N GLU A 125 17.72 3.25 -4.19
CA GLU A 125 16.99 4.51 -4.28
C GLU A 125 16.28 4.78 -2.95
N ALA A 126 16.62 5.91 -2.34
CA ALA A 126 15.89 6.42 -1.20
C ALA A 126 14.93 7.51 -1.69
N SER A 127 13.70 7.45 -1.22
CA SER A 127 12.70 8.49 -1.45
C SER A 127 12.05 8.91 -0.13
N VAL A 128 11.67 10.18 -0.07
CA VAL A 128 10.97 10.77 1.06
C VAL A 128 9.75 11.47 0.53
N ALA A 129 8.60 11.21 1.14
CA ALA A 129 7.34 11.86 0.86
C ALA A 129 6.79 12.49 2.12
N ALA A 130 6.18 13.66 1.98
CA ALA A 130 5.42 14.33 3.01
C ALA A 130 4.03 14.62 2.45
N ASN A 131 3.01 14.42 3.25
CA ASN A 131 1.63 14.73 2.91
C ASN A 131 0.97 15.47 4.07
N GLY A 132 0.03 16.34 3.75
CA GLY A 132 -0.76 17.10 4.70
C GLY A 132 -2.18 17.23 4.17
N SER A 133 -3.16 17.17 5.05
CA SER A 133 -4.55 17.42 4.69
C SER A 133 -5.24 18.23 5.77
N LEU A 134 -6.08 19.17 5.34
CA LEU A 134 -6.90 20.00 6.19
C LEU A 134 -8.36 19.75 5.86
N ARG A 135 -9.14 19.35 6.85
CA ARG A 135 -10.58 19.18 6.77
C ARG A 135 -11.27 20.31 7.52
N THR A 136 -12.09 21.07 6.82
CA THR A 136 -13.03 22.03 7.39
C THR A 136 -14.46 21.49 7.24
N ASP A 137 -15.44 22.19 7.81
CA ASP A 137 -16.85 21.77 7.71
C ASP A 137 -17.41 21.82 6.29
N TYR A 138 -16.76 22.56 5.38
CA TYR A 138 -17.23 22.80 4.00
C TYR A 138 -16.27 22.28 2.92
N ALA A 139 -15.00 22.05 3.26
CA ALA A 139 -13.97 21.69 2.30
C ALA A 139 -12.92 20.76 2.90
N TYR A 140 -12.30 19.99 2.03
CA TYR A 140 -11.17 19.13 2.31
C TYR A 140 -10.05 19.48 1.35
N LEU A 141 -8.91 19.87 1.90
CA LEU A 141 -7.70 20.19 1.16
C LEU A 141 -6.66 19.11 1.46
N ASN A 142 -6.00 18.61 0.44
CA ASN A 142 -4.88 17.69 0.58
C ASN A 142 -3.70 18.14 -0.27
N ALA A 143 -2.51 18.06 0.29
CA ALA A 143 -1.26 18.37 -0.36
C ALA A 143 -0.30 17.22 -0.09
N SER A 144 0.46 16.79 -1.09
CA SER A 144 1.55 15.85 -0.91
C SER A 144 2.70 16.20 -1.82
N ALA A 145 3.91 16.02 -1.32
CA ALA A 145 5.14 16.17 -2.04
C ALA A 145 6.00 14.94 -1.79
N SER A 146 6.64 14.41 -2.82
CA SER A 146 7.60 13.32 -2.69
C SER A 146 8.82 13.60 -3.53
N ALA A 147 9.99 13.29 -3.00
CA ALA A 147 11.27 13.42 -3.68
C ALA A 147 12.04 12.09 -3.55
N GLY A 148 12.46 11.53 -4.67
CA GLY A 148 13.39 10.41 -4.80
C GLY A 148 14.67 10.82 -5.52
N ARG A 149 15.54 9.87 -5.87
CA ARG A 149 16.81 10.17 -6.56
C ARG A 149 16.58 10.73 -7.97
N HIS A 150 15.52 10.28 -8.65
CA HIS A 150 15.28 10.64 -10.05
C HIS A 150 13.92 11.29 -10.29
N GLN A 151 13.04 11.35 -9.28
CA GLN A 151 11.68 11.82 -9.45
C GLN A 151 11.25 12.72 -8.29
N GLN A 152 10.57 13.81 -8.64
CA GLN A 152 9.86 14.66 -7.69
C GLN A 152 8.40 14.70 -8.13
N GLN A 153 7.49 14.50 -7.19
CA GLN A 153 6.07 14.56 -7.44
C GLN A 153 5.43 15.49 -6.43
N TYR A 154 4.50 16.29 -6.91
CA TYR A 154 3.72 17.21 -6.09
C TYR A 154 2.26 17.02 -6.48
N SER A 155 1.40 16.94 -5.49
CA SER A 155 -0.04 16.77 -5.70
C SER A 155 -0.79 17.67 -4.75
N LEU A 156 -1.78 18.35 -5.29
CA LEU A 156 -2.67 19.25 -4.57
C LEU A 156 -4.09 18.88 -4.97
N GLY A 157 -4.96 18.64 -3.99
CA GLY A 157 -6.35 18.29 -4.18
C GLY A 157 -7.23 19.13 -3.26
N ALA A 158 -8.38 19.51 -3.78
CA ALA A 158 -9.43 20.18 -3.03
C ALA A 158 -10.76 19.52 -3.38
N SER A 159 -11.50 19.09 -2.38
CA SER A 159 -12.85 18.57 -2.52
C SER A 159 -13.78 19.25 -1.53
N GLY A 160 -15.03 19.46 -1.89
CA GLY A 160 -16.03 20.08 -1.03
C GLY A 160 -17.38 19.46 -1.31
N ALA A 161 -18.17 19.28 -0.26
CA ALA A 161 -19.58 18.90 -0.38
C ALA A 161 -20.42 20.12 0.02
N ARG A 162 -21.48 20.37 -0.74
CA ARG A 162 -22.45 21.45 -0.50
C ARG A 162 -23.63 20.90 0.29
#